data_AF-A0A7X6SQ01-F1
#
_entry.id   AF-A0A7X6SQ01-F1
#
_cell.length_a   1.000
_cell.length_b   1.000
_cell.length_c   1.000
_cell.angle_alpha   90.00
_cell.angle_beta   90.00
_cell.angle_gamma   90.00
#
_symmetry.space_group_name_H-M   'P 1'
#
loop_
_entity.id
_entity.type
_entity.pdbx_description
1 polymer ?
#
loop_
_entity_poly.entity_id
_entity_poly.type
_entity_poly.pdbx_seq_one_letter_code
_entity_poly.pdbx_strand_id
1 'polypeptide(L)'
;MKKILLNVILIACSSFIYAQLSGDGTYSNPWRGTLFENQVWSGTKYINGDVIVDNEKLTISAGTIIIFLSESANLIITGTGQLEAVGTAEDMIRFTADHNDNGIYGETGERWGHISFQNMENAGPSLIEYCIIEYGDVTTAGTADNPYKYGGAIHAAFDDLTISNCFIQNNKAKFGGAVFVNQYFSPTINNCYFFNNESTRAGGGIYFWVGSESIVTNCIFNSNHCLEPSNERNSGGAICTQSGTSIKILNCTFVNNTTTRSAGASIELFGSLGSDIVQNCICWGNGTHFLILGDPHVVQYCAVQGAIPTGANNFQLDSENSSVNGPNFKATDGSDWSIKYVSPCRDAGITSEPELPLDFLGNPRIGPYDIGAFEVQYSRWKTTASSLDWNTDANWDGGVPTSSRDVV
;
A
#
# COMPACT_ATOMS: atom_id res chain seq x y z
N MET A 1 29.05 47.40 48.72
CA MET A 1 28.59 47.32 47.32
C MET A 1 29.13 46.04 46.71
N LYS A 2 28.32 44.97 46.66
CA LYS A 2 28.68 43.70 45.98
C LYS A 2 28.29 43.83 44.51
N LYS A 3 29.27 43.70 43.60
CA LYS A 3 29.03 43.66 42.15
C LYS A 3 28.56 42.25 41.79
N ILE A 4 27.36 42.13 41.24
CA ILE A 4 26.84 40.89 40.66
C ILE A 4 27.36 40.85 39.22
N LEU A 5 28.20 39.86 38.92
CA LEU A 5 28.62 39.54 37.55
C LEU A 5 27.49 38.72 36.91
N LEU A 6 26.86 39.29 35.88
CA LEU A 6 25.87 38.58 35.07
C LEU A 6 26.64 37.77 34.00
N ASN A 7 26.76 36.47 34.21
CA ASN A 7 27.27 35.55 33.18
C ASN A 7 26.16 35.30 32.17
N VAL A 8 26.27 35.91 30.99
CA VAL A 8 25.44 35.58 29.83
C VAL A 8 26.00 34.29 29.23
N ILE A 9 25.28 33.18 29.44
CA ILE A 9 25.54 31.93 28.74
C ILE A 9 25.04 32.12 27.31
N LEU A 10 25.98 32.26 26.36
CA LEU A 10 25.69 32.24 24.94
C LEU A 10 25.35 30.79 24.57
N ILE A 11 24.06 30.46 24.47
CA ILE A 11 23.62 29.19 23.88
C ILE A 11 23.88 29.31 22.38
N ALA A 12 24.97 28.70 21.91
CA ALA A 12 25.19 28.48 20.49
C ALA A 12 24.12 27.50 20.00
N CYS A 13 23.02 28.05 19.47
CA CYS A 13 22.04 27.30 18.74
C CYS A 13 22.72 26.87 17.43
N SER A 14 23.16 25.62 17.31
CA SER A 14 23.61 25.07 16.04
C SER A 14 22.37 24.90 15.15
N SER A 15 21.97 25.97 14.48
CA SER A 15 21.08 25.88 13.34
C SER A 15 21.81 25.08 12.26
N PHE A 16 21.40 23.84 12.03
CA PHE A 16 21.79 23.11 10.84
C PHE A 16 21.33 23.94 9.64
N ILE A 17 22.27 24.51 8.89
CA ILE A 17 21.96 25.21 7.64
C ILE A 17 21.75 24.10 6.61
N TYR A 18 20.52 23.64 6.44
CA TYR A 18 20.18 22.85 5.27
C TYR A 18 20.31 23.74 4.02
N ALA A 19 20.85 23.19 2.93
CA ALA A 19 20.89 23.90 1.67
C ALA A 19 19.44 24.15 1.22
N GLN A 20 19.07 25.42 1.06
CA GLN A 20 17.76 25.80 0.55
C GLN A 20 17.47 25.12 -0.78
N LEU A 21 16.19 24.89 -1.06
CA LEU A 21 15.72 24.32 -2.31
C LEU A 21 16.28 25.14 -3.46
N SER A 22 17.01 24.46 -4.33
CA SER A 22 17.62 25.02 -5.52
C SER A 22 16.96 24.41 -6.74
N GLY A 23 16.95 25.16 -7.85
CA GLY A 23 16.27 24.76 -9.09
C GLY A 23 14.86 25.32 -9.23
N ASP A 24 14.31 25.22 -10.43
CA ASP A 24 12.91 25.58 -10.77
C ASP A 24 12.05 24.35 -11.11
N GLY A 25 12.65 23.17 -11.01
CA GLY A 25 12.01 21.88 -11.26
C GLY A 25 11.86 21.59 -12.75
N THR A 26 12.44 22.39 -13.65
CA THR A 26 12.57 22.03 -15.07
C THR A 26 13.69 21.04 -15.27
N TYR A 27 13.68 20.32 -16.40
CA TYR A 27 14.73 19.38 -16.75
C TYR A 27 16.13 20.01 -16.77
N SER A 28 16.25 21.26 -17.26
CA SER A 28 17.52 22.00 -17.28
C SER A 28 18.00 22.49 -15.91
N ASN A 29 17.10 22.56 -14.93
CA ASN A 29 17.38 23.11 -13.61
C ASN A 29 16.56 22.38 -12.52
N PRO A 30 16.83 21.08 -12.32
CA PRO A 30 16.04 20.21 -11.47
C PRO A 30 16.17 20.58 -10.00
N TRP A 31 15.15 20.23 -9.22
CA TRP A 31 15.11 20.49 -7.79
C TRP A 31 16.07 19.61 -6.99
N ARG A 32 16.62 20.21 -5.93
CA ARG A 32 17.36 19.56 -4.83
C ARG A 32 17.49 20.52 -3.65
N GLY A 33 17.51 20.03 -2.42
CA GLY A 33 17.62 20.79 -1.18
C GLY A 33 16.31 20.86 -0.39
N THR A 34 16.25 21.74 0.61
CA THR A 34 15.14 21.82 1.57
C THR A 34 14.17 22.94 1.23
N LEU A 35 12.87 22.68 1.22
CA LEU A 35 11.84 23.70 1.09
C LEU A 35 12.04 24.82 2.12
N PHE A 36 11.82 26.06 1.70
CA PHE A 36 11.96 27.24 2.56
C PHE A 36 10.62 27.87 2.93
N GLU A 37 9.55 27.43 2.26
CA GLU A 37 8.16 27.80 2.49
C GLU A 37 7.25 26.69 1.91
N ASN A 38 5.99 26.68 2.29
CA ASN A 38 4.96 25.85 1.67
C ASN A 38 4.96 26.01 0.14
N GLN A 39 4.92 24.90 -0.60
CA GLN A 39 4.91 24.92 -2.06
C GLN A 39 3.77 24.10 -2.66
N VAL A 40 3.34 24.53 -3.85
CA VAL A 40 2.42 23.77 -4.71
C VAL A 40 3.14 23.42 -6.00
N TRP A 41 3.24 22.12 -6.28
CA TRP A 41 3.83 21.61 -7.52
C TRP A 41 2.75 21.15 -8.49
N SER A 42 2.99 21.42 -9.78
CA SER A 42 2.10 21.05 -10.89
C SER A 42 2.90 20.81 -12.18
N GLY A 43 2.32 20.09 -13.13
CA GLY A 43 2.95 19.76 -14.42
C GLY A 43 4.05 18.70 -14.28
N THR A 44 5.00 18.66 -15.22
CA THR A 44 6.16 17.77 -15.12
C THR A 44 7.29 18.45 -14.36
N LYS A 45 7.83 17.79 -13.33
CA LYS A 45 8.91 18.30 -12.47
C LYS A 45 10.04 17.31 -12.36
N TYR A 46 11.26 17.84 -12.30
CA TYR A 46 12.49 17.07 -12.28
C TYR A 46 13.25 17.27 -10.98
N ILE A 47 13.74 16.17 -10.41
CA ILE A 47 14.52 16.14 -9.17
C ILE A 47 15.86 15.48 -9.44
N ASN A 48 16.96 16.10 -9.02
CA ASN A 48 18.33 15.58 -9.22
C ASN A 48 19.16 15.64 -7.92
N GLY A 49 18.55 15.16 -6.85
CA GLY A 49 19.10 15.13 -5.49
C GLY A 49 17.96 15.07 -4.49
N ASP A 50 18.28 14.92 -3.21
CA ASP A 50 17.24 14.89 -2.19
C ASP A 50 16.46 16.20 -2.17
N VAL A 51 15.14 16.10 -2.13
CA VAL A 51 14.25 17.20 -1.77
C VAL A 51 13.73 16.93 -0.37
N ILE A 52 13.86 17.91 0.52
CA ILE A 52 13.49 17.79 1.93
C ILE A 52 12.34 18.75 2.22
N VAL A 53 11.27 18.22 2.79
CA VAL A 53 10.11 18.93 3.32
C VAL A 53 10.24 18.90 4.84
N ASP A 54 10.92 19.91 5.40
CA ASP A 54 11.16 20.06 6.84
C ASP A 54 10.35 21.24 7.37
N ASN A 55 9.36 20.97 8.21
CA ASN A 55 8.42 21.94 8.80
C ASN A 55 7.51 22.71 7.83
N GLU A 56 7.67 22.50 6.52
CA GLU A 56 6.83 23.07 5.47
C GLU A 56 5.84 22.04 4.91
N LYS A 57 4.86 22.50 4.13
CA LYS A 57 3.91 21.66 3.40
C LYS A 57 4.23 21.67 1.91
N LEU A 58 4.37 20.48 1.33
CA LEU A 58 4.41 20.28 -0.11
C LEU A 58 3.07 19.72 -0.59
N THR A 59 2.35 20.50 -1.39
CA THR A 59 1.14 20.05 -2.10
C THR A 59 1.50 19.74 -3.55
N ILE A 60 1.11 18.55 -4.03
CA ILE A 60 1.32 18.12 -5.42
C ILE A 60 -0.05 18.00 -6.08
N SER A 61 -0.25 18.75 -7.16
CA SER A 61 -1.55 18.83 -7.84
C SER A 61 -1.82 17.58 -8.68
N ALA A 62 -3.09 17.22 -8.88
CA ALA A 62 -3.49 16.14 -9.79
C ALA A 62 -2.84 16.25 -11.19
N GLY A 63 -2.51 15.10 -11.77
CA GLY A 63 -1.83 14.99 -13.08
C GLY A 63 -0.34 15.38 -13.09
N THR A 64 0.24 15.71 -11.93
CA THR A 64 1.67 16.04 -11.83
C THR A 64 2.53 14.80 -12.06
N ILE A 65 3.63 14.96 -12.81
CA ILE A 65 4.64 13.91 -13.00
C ILE A 65 5.94 14.39 -12.36
N ILE A 66 6.41 13.68 -11.35
CA ILE A 66 7.70 13.89 -10.69
C ILE A 66 8.68 12.86 -11.24
N ILE A 67 9.74 13.34 -11.90
CA ILE A 67 10.77 12.53 -12.54
C ILE A 67 12.09 12.72 -11.79
N PHE A 68 12.61 11.64 -11.22
CA PHE A 68 13.90 11.63 -10.55
C PHE A 68 15.01 11.27 -11.55
N LEU A 69 16.01 12.14 -11.67
CA LEU A 69 17.16 12.01 -12.58
C LEU A 69 18.39 11.37 -11.90
N SER A 70 18.28 11.02 -10.62
CA SER A 70 19.36 10.40 -9.84
C SER A 70 18.84 9.20 -9.07
N GLU A 71 19.56 8.08 -9.18
CA GLU A 71 19.23 6.82 -8.51
C GLU A 71 19.22 6.92 -6.97
N SER A 72 19.82 7.98 -6.42
CA SER A 72 19.89 8.20 -4.97
C SER A 72 18.94 9.28 -4.47
N ALA A 73 18.24 9.99 -5.36
CA ALA A 73 17.39 11.11 -5.00
C ALA A 73 16.13 10.65 -4.27
N ASN A 74 15.82 11.30 -3.15
CA ASN A 74 14.66 11.00 -2.32
C ASN A 74 13.76 12.22 -2.19
N LEU A 75 12.48 11.98 -1.93
CA LEU A 75 11.58 12.97 -1.35
C LEU A 75 11.47 12.68 0.14
N ILE A 76 12.06 13.54 0.97
CA ILE A 76 12.19 13.33 2.42
C ILE A 76 11.22 14.26 3.14
N ILE A 77 10.37 13.72 4.00
CA ILE A 77 9.46 14.45 4.88
C ILE A 77 9.95 14.23 6.31
N THR A 78 10.15 15.32 7.05
CA THR A 78 10.76 15.31 8.39
C THR A 78 10.24 16.47 9.24
N GLY A 79 10.48 16.43 10.56
CA GLY A 79 10.06 17.50 11.46
C GLY A 79 8.54 17.60 11.50
N THR A 80 7.99 18.81 11.39
CA THR A 80 6.54 19.02 11.19
C THR A 80 6.13 19.11 9.72
N GLY A 81 6.97 18.64 8.80
CA GLY A 81 6.73 18.70 7.37
C GLY A 81 5.52 17.85 6.94
N GLN A 82 4.89 18.23 5.83
CA GLN A 82 3.70 17.53 5.32
C GLN A 82 3.77 17.32 3.81
N LEU A 83 3.36 16.14 3.35
CA LEU A 83 3.13 15.86 1.93
C LEU A 83 1.64 15.70 1.67
N GLU A 84 1.10 16.48 0.76
CA GLU A 84 -0.26 16.35 0.24
C GLU A 84 -0.19 16.10 -1.27
N ALA A 85 -0.04 14.84 -1.66
CA ALA A 85 -0.09 14.38 -3.04
C ALA A 85 -1.47 13.75 -3.28
N VAL A 86 -2.41 14.55 -3.77
CA VAL A 86 -3.81 14.14 -3.97
C VAL A 86 -4.18 14.32 -5.44
N GLY A 87 -4.18 13.20 -6.17
CA GLY A 87 -4.63 13.11 -7.56
C GLY A 87 -6.12 12.82 -7.69
N THR A 88 -6.53 12.38 -8.89
CA THR A 88 -7.85 11.80 -9.15
C THR A 88 -7.71 10.49 -9.95
N ALA A 89 -8.81 9.76 -10.15
CA ALA A 89 -8.81 8.54 -10.95
C ALA A 89 -8.39 8.79 -12.41
N GLU A 90 -8.74 9.96 -12.95
CA GLU A 90 -8.41 10.37 -14.31
C GLU A 90 -7.02 11.02 -14.42
N ASP A 91 -6.60 11.75 -13.39
CA ASP A 91 -5.38 12.55 -13.37
C ASP A 91 -4.52 12.18 -12.15
N MET A 92 -4.01 10.95 -12.15
CA MET A 92 -3.14 10.46 -11.09
C MET A 92 -1.81 11.21 -11.07
N ILE A 93 -1.24 11.40 -9.88
CA ILE A 93 0.12 11.92 -9.71
C ILE A 93 1.09 10.78 -9.95
N ARG A 94 2.17 10.99 -10.70
CA ARG A 94 3.17 9.95 -10.97
C ARG A 94 4.53 10.31 -10.39
N PHE A 95 5.08 9.43 -9.57
CA PHE A 95 6.48 9.45 -9.11
C PHE A 95 7.24 8.35 -9.85
N THR A 96 8.25 8.73 -10.63
CA THR A 96 8.98 7.82 -11.53
C THR A 96 10.41 8.32 -11.78
N ALA A 97 11.21 7.58 -12.54
CA ALA A 97 12.61 7.89 -12.79
C ALA A 97 12.96 7.97 -14.27
N ASP A 98 13.99 8.76 -14.56
CA ASP A 98 14.77 8.82 -15.82
C ASP A 98 16.24 9.03 -15.43
N HIS A 99 16.78 8.12 -14.60
CA HIS A 99 18.15 8.15 -14.09
C HIS A 99 19.19 7.92 -15.19
N ASN A 100 18.82 7.23 -16.26
CA ASN A 100 19.70 7.00 -17.40
C ASN A 100 19.74 8.22 -18.36
N ASP A 101 18.84 9.19 -18.14
CA ASP A 101 18.75 10.48 -18.80
C ASP A 101 18.55 10.36 -20.33
N ASN A 102 17.72 9.40 -20.75
CA ASN A 102 17.45 9.14 -22.17
C ASN A 102 16.17 9.83 -22.68
N GLY A 103 15.39 10.45 -21.80
CA GLY A 103 14.15 11.17 -22.12
C GLY A 103 12.90 10.29 -22.19
N ILE A 104 13.05 9.00 -21.92
CA ILE A 104 11.98 8.04 -21.63
C ILE A 104 12.05 7.83 -20.12
N TYR A 105 10.93 8.02 -19.44
CA TYR A 105 10.85 7.82 -18.00
C TYR A 105 10.01 6.59 -17.68
N GLY A 106 10.31 5.94 -16.57
CA GLY A 106 9.55 4.79 -16.07
C GLY A 106 9.68 3.55 -16.94
N GLU A 107 10.78 3.37 -17.68
CA GLU A 107 11.10 2.09 -18.30
C GLU A 107 11.82 1.12 -17.35
N THR A 108 11.89 -0.14 -17.77
CA THR A 108 12.63 -1.17 -17.03
C THR A 108 14.11 -0.80 -16.93
N GLY A 109 14.64 -0.82 -15.70
CA GLY A 109 16.03 -0.48 -15.40
C GLY A 109 16.16 0.91 -14.76
N GLU A 110 15.13 1.73 -14.87
CA GLU A 110 15.03 3.00 -14.17
C GLU A 110 14.98 2.81 -12.67
N ARG A 111 15.58 3.77 -11.95
CA ARG A 111 15.52 3.81 -10.49
C ARG A 111 15.71 5.19 -9.90
N TRP A 112 15.07 5.39 -8.76
CA TRP A 112 15.32 6.50 -7.85
C TRP A 112 15.37 5.99 -6.42
N GLY A 113 15.50 6.89 -5.44
CA GLY A 113 15.40 6.51 -4.04
C GLY A 113 13.98 6.12 -3.68
N HIS A 114 13.32 6.93 -2.85
CA HIS A 114 11.94 6.71 -2.42
C HIS A 114 11.34 7.98 -1.79
N ILE A 115 10.07 7.89 -1.39
CA ILE A 115 9.46 8.84 -0.44
C ILE A 115 9.77 8.37 0.98
N SER A 116 10.46 9.19 1.77
CA SER A 116 10.82 8.83 3.15
C SER A 116 10.19 9.78 4.15
N PHE A 117 9.28 9.26 4.97
CA PHE A 117 8.90 9.88 6.23
C PHE A 117 9.89 9.43 7.29
N GLN A 118 10.58 10.38 7.91
CA GLN A 118 11.62 10.09 8.90
C GLN A 118 11.73 11.23 9.91
N ASN A 119 12.04 10.89 11.16
CA ASN A 119 12.20 11.87 12.24
C ASN A 119 11.01 12.86 12.31
N MET A 120 9.81 12.32 12.17
CA MET A 120 8.57 13.10 12.26
C MET A 120 8.34 13.54 13.69
N GLU A 121 7.95 14.80 13.85
CA GLU A 121 7.51 15.36 15.12
C GLU A 121 5.97 15.41 15.14
N ASN A 122 5.38 16.37 15.86
CA ASN A 122 3.94 16.53 15.95
C ASN A 122 3.37 17.23 14.69
N ALA A 123 3.59 16.62 13.53
CA ALA A 123 3.13 17.08 12.23
C ALA A 123 1.62 16.84 12.05
N GLY A 124 0.99 17.60 11.16
CA GLY A 124 -0.34 17.26 10.66
C GLY A 124 -0.31 16.12 9.64
N PRO A 125 -1.47 15.69 9.12
CA PRO A 125 -1.56 14.53 8.24
C PRO A 125 -0.78 14.72 6.94
N SER A 126 -0.30 13.61 6.40
CA SER A 126 0.20 13.50 5.04
C SER A 126 -0.64 12.52 4.22
N LEU A 127 -0.92 12.90 2.98
CA LEU A 127 -1.82 12.20 2.07
C LEU A 127 -1.07 11.82 0.79
N ILE A 128 -1.14 10.55 0.44
CA ILE A 128 -0.71 10.01 -0.86
C ILE A 128 -1.91 9.30 -1.46
N GLU A 129 -2.66 10.04 -2.27
CA GLU A 129 -3.94 9.60 -2.82
C GLU A 129 -3.94 9.70 -4.34
N TYR A 130 -4.45 8.67 -5.02
CA TYR A 130 -4.46 8.61 -6.48
C TYR A 130 -3.07 8.87 -7.09
N CYS A 131 -2.08 8.15 -6.57
CA CYS A 131 -0.70 8.22 -7.04
C CYS A 131 -0.26 6.93 -7.74
N ILE A 132 0.58 7.06 -8.77
CA ILE A 132 1.40 6.00 -9.34
C ILE A 132 2.81 6.18 -8.77
N ILE A 133 3.32 5.21 -8.03
CA ILE A 133 4.68 5.24 -7.47
C ILE A 133 5.44 4.03 -8.00
N GLU A 134 6.43 4.30 -8.84
CA GLU A 134 7.12 3.26 -9.59
C GLU A 134 8.62 3.43 -9.65
N TYR A 135 9.32 2.30 -9.77
CA TYR A 135 10.77 2.23 -9.94
C TYR A 135 11.58 2.86 -8.80
N GLY A 136 11.01 2.97 -7.59
CA GLY A 136 11.82 3.30 -6.42
C GLY A 136 12.68 2.10 -6.04
N ASP A 137 13.99 2.30 -5.88
CA ASP A 137 14.96 1.23 -5.62
C ASP A 137 15.98 1.65 -4.55
N VAL A 138 15.81 1.12 -3.35
CA VAL A 138 16.75 1.30 -2.24
C VAL A 138 17.53 0.04 -1.91
N THR A 139 17.58 -0.95 -2.84
CA THR A 139 18.33 -2.21 -2.61
C THR A 139 19.83 -1.99 -2.47
N THR A 140 20.39 -1.06 -3.25
CA THR A 140 21.83 -0.73 -3.25
C THR A 140 22.23 0.25 -2.14
N ALA A 141 21.24 0.91 -1.50
CA ALA A 141 21.47 1.94 -0.49
C ALA A 141 21.75 1.39 0.93
N GLY A 142 21.79 0.07 1.12
CA GLY A 142 21.83 -0.58 2.44
C GLY A 142 23.10 -1.39 2.75
N THR A 143 24.21 -0.74 3.12
CA THR A 143 25.06 -1.28 4.20
C THR A 143 24.38 -1.01 5.54
N ALA A 144 24.87 -1.58 6.64
CA ALA A 144 24.24 -1.55 7.98
C ALA A 144 24.06 -0.13 8.60
N ASP A 145 24.26 0.95 7.85
CA ASP A 145 24.56 2.29 8.35
C ASP A 145 23.46 3.34 8.09
N ASN A 146 22.35 3.01 7.42
CA ASN A 146 21.23 3.95 7.24
C ASN A 146 19.84 3.29 7.48
N PRO A 147 19.20 3.53 8.64
CA PRO A 147 17.92 2.91 8.99
C PRO A 147 16.73 3.46 8.18
N TYR A 148 16.94 4.52 7.38
CA TYR A 148 15.88 5.16 6.59
C TYR A 148 15.84 4.68 5.13
N LYS A 149 16.61 3.65 4.76
CA LYS A 149 16.71 3.13 3.37
C LYS A 149 15.98 1.80 3.20
N TYR A 150 14.71 1.77 3.57
CA TYR A 150 13.78 0.66 3.37
C TYR A 150 12.52 1.15 2.68
N GLY A 151 11.70 0.25 2.13
CA GLY A 151 10.54 0.67 1.33
C GLY A 151 10.99 1.21 -0.03
N GLY A 152 10.84 0.42 -1.09
CA GLY A 152 11.27 0.85 -2.42
C GLY A 152 10.50 2.08 -2.90
N ALA A 153 9.21 2.14 -2.63
CA ALA A 153 8.37 3.31 -2.88
C ALA A 153 8.32 4.27 -1.68
N ILE A 154 8.04 3.72 -0.49
CA ILE A 154 7.73 4.51 0.70
C ILE A 154 8.37 3.90 1.96
N HIS A 155 9.18 4.70 2.64
CA HIS A 155 9.55 4.48 4.04
C HIS A 155 8.58 5.24 4.96
N ALA A 156 7.75 4.51 5.71
CA ALA A 156 6.72 5.07 6.58
C ALA A 156 7.12 4.99 8.06
N ALA A 157 7.72 6.08 8.57
CA ALA A 157 7.90 6.31 10.00
C ALA A 157 7.02 7.48 10.49
N PHE A 158 5.71 7.35 10.24
CA PHE A 158 4.69 8.34 10.58
C PHE A 158 3.31 7.70 10.71
N ASP A 159 2.58 8.03 11.79
CA ASP A 159 1.24 7.48 12.05
C ASP A 159 0.16 8.14 11.19
N ASP A 160 0.21 9.47 11.04
CA ASP A 160 -0.81 10.25 10.33
C ASP A 160 -0.55 10.30 8.81
N LEU A 161 -0.17 9.14 8.26
CA LEU A 161 0.04 8.91 6.84
C LEU A 161 -1.10 8.04 6.28
N THR A 162 -1.79 8.57 5.27
CA THR A 162 -2.78 7.81 4.49
C THR A 162 -2.26 7.58 3.08
N ILE A 163 -2.27 6.30 2.66
CA ILE A 163 -1.93 5.87 1.31
C ILE A 163 -3.19 5.24 0.70
N SER A 164 -3.83 5.93 -0.24
CA SER A 164 -5.13 5.49 -0.77
C SER A 164 -5.21 5.56 -2.29
N ASN A 165 -5.94 4.63 -2.91
CA ASN A 165 -6.22 4.65 -4.35
C ASN A 165 -4.97 4.71 -5.24
N CYS A 166 -3.86 4.09 -4.81
CA CYS A 166 -2.56 4.19 -5.49
C CYS A 166 -2.23 2.93 -6.30
N PHE A 167 -1.46 3.10 -7.38
CA PHE A 167 -0.70 2.02 -8.01
C PHE A 167 0.75 2.09 -7.55
N ILE A 168 1.21 1.08 -6.82
CA ILE A 168 2.57 1.04 -6.28
C ILE A 168 3.28 -0.17 -6.91
N GLN A 169 4.17 0.09 -7.87
CA GLN A 169 4.64 -0.94 -8.78
C GLN A 169 6.11 -0.91 -9.14
N ASN A 170 6.70 -2.08 -9.41
CA ASN A 170 8.10 -2.20 -9.86
C ASN A 170 9.12 -1.59 -8.88
N ASN A 171 8.79 -1.53 -7.59
CA ASN A 171 9.69 -0.99 -6.57
C ASN A 171 10.52 -2.10 -5.94
N LYS A 172 11.72 -1.75 -5.47
CA LYS A 172 12.69 -2.69 -4.93
C LYS A 172 13.30 -2.19 -3.63
N ALA A 173 13.41 -3.08 -2.64
CA ALA A 173 14.11 -2.78 -1.40
C ALA A 173 14.67 -4.04 -0.73
N LYS A 174 15.44 -3.83 0.34
CA LYS A 174 15.81 -4.92 1.23
C LYS A 174 14.61 -5.42 2.03
N PHE A 175 13.86 -4.49 2.62
CA PHE A 175 12.66 -4.76 3.39
C PHE A 175 11.51 -3.89 2.88
N GLY A 176 10.34 -4.48 2.67
CA GLY A 176 9.19 -3.80 2.07
C GLY A 176 9.48 -3.40 0.63
N GLY A 177 9.33 -4.32 -0.33
CA GLY A 177 9.68 -4.04 -1.73
C GLY A 177 9.01 -2.76 -2.25
N ALA A 178 7.77 -2.50 -1.84
CA ALA A 178 7.11 -1.21 -1.99
C ALA A 178 7.16 -0.38 -0.70
N VAL A 179 6.52 -0.84 0.37
CA VAL A 179 6.32 -0.05 1.58
C VAL A 179 6.97 -0.72 2.78
N PHE A 180 7.76 0.04 3.52
CA PHE A 180 8.27 -0.36 4.82
C PHE A 180 7.61 0.49 5.90
N VAL A 181 6.93 -0.15 6.84
CA VAL A 181 6.38 0.52 8.02
C VAL A 181 7.33 0.31 9.18
N ASN A 182 7.84 1.42 9.70
CA ASN A 182 8.83 1.42 10.77
C ASN A 182 8.19 1.04 12.12
N GLN A 183 9.04 0.73 13.10
CA GLN A 183 8.62 0.23 14.39
C GLN A 183 7.70 1.23 15.11
N TYR A 184 6.58 0.71 15.64
CA TYR A 184 5.52 1.44 16.36
C TYR A 184 4.80 2.53 15.56
N PHE A 185 4.85 2.50 14.23
CA PHE A 185 4.04 3.36 13.37
C PHE A 185 2.89 2.60 12.71
N SER A 186 1.79 3.31 12.45
CA SER A 186 0.53 2.71 12.01
C SER A 186 -0.15 3.51 10.89
N PRO A 187 0.47 3.67 9.70
CA PRO A 187 -0.19 4.30 8.57
C PRO A 187 -1.46 3.55 8.13
N THR A 188 -2.38 4.27 7.50
CA THR A 188 -3.57 3.68 6.87
C THR A 188 -3.30 3.43 5.38
N ILE A 189 -3.58 2.21 4.91
CA ILE A 189 -3.38 1.80 3.53
C ILE A 189 -4.67 1.21 2.98
N ASN A 190 -5.27 1.82 1.97
CA ASN A 190 -6.53 1.33 1.43
C ASN A 190 -6.65 1.49 -0.09
N ASN A 191 -7.43 0.61 -0.73
CA ASN A 191 -7.72 0.70 -2.16
C ASN A 191 -6.47 0.81 -3.05
N CYS A 192 -5.36 0.17 -2.65
CA CYS A 192 -4.09 0.24 -3.37
C CYS A 192 -3.84 -1.04 -4.18
N TYR A 193 -3.19 -0.89 -5.32
CA TYR A 193 -2.73 -1.97 -6.18
C TYR A 193 -1.20 -2.09 -6.11
N PHE A 194 -0.70 -3.13 -5.44
CA PHE A 194 0.72 -3.44 -5.33
C PHE A 194 1.12 -4.46 -6.39
N PHE A 195 1.97 -4.04 -7.32
CA PHE A 195 2.33 -4.87 -8.48
C PHE A 195 3.84 -5.03 -8.67
N ASN A 196 4.31 -6.27 -8.80
CA ASN A 196 5.69 -6.53 -9.20
C ASN A 196 6.73 -5.81 -8.33
N ASN A 197 6.44 -5.68 -7.03
CA ASN A 197 7.40 -5.15 -6.07
C ASN A 197 8.25 -6.30 -5.53
N GLU A 198 9.52 -6.00 -5.24
CA GLU A 198 10.51 -7.02 -4.90
C GLU A 198 11.26 -6.63 -3.62
N SER A 199 11.28 -7.56 -2.66
CA SER A 199 12.16 -7.47 -1.50
C SER A 199 13.25 -8.53 -1.55
N THR A 200 14.45 -8.20 -1.10
CA THR A 200 15.53 -9.19 -0.96
C THR A 200 15.56 -9.87 0.42
N ARG A 201 14.74 -9.41 1.38
CA ARG A 201 14.64 -10.03 2.72
C ARG A 201 13.23 -10.25 3.26
N ALA A 202 12.37 -9.22 3.30
CA ALA A 202 11.03 -9.37 3.87
C ALA A 202 9.99 -8.48 3.21
N GLY A 203 8.78 -9.01 3.03
CA GLY A 203 7.62 -8.27 2.52
C GLY A 203 7.82 -7.80 1.09
N GLY A 204 7.50 -8.65 0.10
CA GLY A 204 7.66 -8.27 -1.31
C GLY A 204 6.86 -7.03 -1.69
N GLY A 205 5.65 -6.87 -1.14
CA GLY A 205 4.88 -5.63 -1.20
C GLY A 205 5.14 -4.75 0.03
N ILE A 206 4.65 -5.18 1.19
CA ILE A 206 4.70 -4.41 2.43
C ILE A 206 5.40 -5.22 3.52
N TYR A 207 6.25 -4.54 4.29
CA TYR A 207 6.78 -5.08 5.53
C TYR A 207 6.38 -4.20 6.71
N PHE A 208 5.66 -4.80 7.66
CA PHE A 208 5.33 -4.17 8.94
C PHE A 208 6.38 -4.57 9.97
N TRP A 209 7.12 -3.59 10.46
CA TRP A 209 8.06 -3.84 11.54
C TRP A 209 7.34 -3.96 12.90
N VAL A 210 8.10 -4.00 13.98
CA VAL A 210 7.63 -4.32 15.33
C VAL A 210 6.54 -3.36 15.78
N GLY A 211 5.44 -3.89 16.33
CA GLY A 211 4.45 -3.10 17.05
C GLY A 211 3.57 -2.18 16.21
N SER A 212 3.47 -2.40 14.90
CA SER A 212 2.53 -1.66 14.04
C SER A 212 1.08 -2.13 14.26
N GLU A 213 0.14 -1.18 14.25
CA GLU A 213 -1.31 -1.42 14.34
C GLU A 213 -2.05 -0.92 13.07
N SER A 214 -1.33 -0.87 11.94
CA SER A 214 -1.83 -0.41 10.65
C SER A 214 -3.08 -1.17 10.17
N ILE A 215 -3.88 -0.51 9.34
CA ILE A 215 -5.03 -1.11 8.67
C ILE A 215 -4.78 -1.12 7.15
N VAL A 216 -4.85 -2.31 6.55
CA VAL A 216 -4.75 -2.58 5.12
C VAL A 216 -6.09 -3.07 4.61
N THR A 217 -6.76 -2.30 3.74
CA THR A 217 -8.14 -2.61 3.32
C THR A 217 -8.37 -2.50 1.83
N ASN A 218 -9.20 -3.37 1.26
CA ASN A 218 -9.57 -3.32 -0.15
C ASN A 218 -8.35 -3.26 -1.09
N CYS A 219 -7.22 -3.88 -0.73
CA CYS A 219 -6.01 -3.81 -1.54
C CYS A 219 -5.87 -5.05 -2.43
N ILE A 220 -5.15 -4.88 -3.53
CA ILE A 220 -4.78 -5.96 -4.44
C ILE A 220 -3.26 -6.08 -4.44
N PHE A 221 -2.77 -7.28 -4.15
CA PHE A 221 -1.35 -7.62 -4.21
C PHE A 221 -1.17 -8.62 -5.33
N ASN A 222 -0.57 -8.19 -6.44
CA ASN A 222 -0.35 -9.02 -7.62
C ASN A 222 1.15 -9.14 -7.91
N SER A 223 1.65 -10.38 -8.04
CA SER A 223 3.03 -10.64 -8.47
C SER A 223 4.09 -9.93 -7.63
N ASN A 224 3.90 -9.77 -6.33
CA ASN A 224 4.97 -9.27 -5.45
C ASN A 224 5.87 -10.43 -5.01
N HIS A 225 7.15 -10.13 -4.81
CA HIS A 225 8.19 -11.13 -4.66
C HIS A 225 9.05 -10.88 -3.42
N CYS A 226 9.22 -11.90 -2.58
CA CYS A 226 10.26 -11.92 -1.56
C CYS A 226 11.34 -12.93 -1.96
N LEU A 227 12.56 -12.44 -2.17
CA LEU A 227 13.68 -13.23 -2.68
C LEU A 227 14.66 -13.71 -1.60
N GLU A 228 14.28 -13.71 -0.32
CA GLU A 228 15.18 -14.06 0.79
C GLU A 228 15.89 -15.41 0.54
N PRO A 229 17.21 -15.42 0.21
CA PRO A 229 17.98 -16.65 0.04
C PRO A 229 18.29 -17.43 1.34
N SER A 230 18.01 -16.87 2.52
CA SER A 230 18.46 -17.42 3.81
C SER A 230 17.37 -18.16 4.60
N ASN A 231 17.78 -18.81 5.69
CA ASN A 231 16.89 -19.46 6.65
C ASN A 231 16.32 -18.48 7.69
N GLU A 232 16.56 -17.17 7.53
CA GLU A 232 15.97 -16.14 8.38
C GLU A 232 14.44 -16.21 8.29
N ARG A 233 13.79 -15.73 9.36
CA ARG A 233 12.34 -15.57 9.42
C ARG A 233 11.97 -14.32 8.60
N ASN A 234 10.69 -14.16 8.23
CA ASN A 234 10.12 -12.94 7.63
C ASN A 234 10.21 -12.87 6.10
N SER A 235 9.55 -13.75 5.35
CA SER A 235 9.63 -13.84 3.88
C SER A 235 8.28 -13.77 3.16
N GLY A 236 7.29 -13.09 3.76
CA GLY A 236 5.99 -12.86 3.13
C GLY A 236 6.12 -12.26 1.73
N GLY A 237 5.63 -12.97 0.70
CA GLY A 237 5.76 -12.58 -0.70
C GLY A 237 4.99 -11.31 -1.06
N ALA A 238 3.85 -11.06 -0.42
CA ALA A 238 3.18 -9.77 -0.47
C ALA A 238 3.35 -9.00 0.84
N ILE A 239 2.86 -9.56 1.95
CA ILE A 239 2.90 -8.91 3.27
C ILE A 239 3.69 -9.78 4.23
N CYS A 240 4.57 -9.13 4.99
CA CYS A 240 5.22 -9.76 6.14
C CYS A 240 5.05 -8.87 7.38
N THR A 241 4.81 -9.48 8.54
CA THR A 241 4.79 -8.78 9.84
C THR A 241 5.96 -9.21 10.73
N GLN A 242 6.18 -8.51 11.85
CA GLN A 242 7.13 -8.88 12.88
C GLN A 242 6.47 -8.83 14.28
N SER A 243 7.14 -9.34 15.31
CA SER A 243 6.62 -9.41 16.68
C SER A 243 5.94 -8.12 17.16
N GLY A 244 4.84 -8.30 17.88
CA GLY A 244 4.08 -7.22 18.49
C GLY A 244 3.10 -6.49 17.57
N THR A 245 3.02 -6.83 16.28
CA THR A 245 2.04 -6.20 15.37
C THR A 245 0.61 -6.61 15.70
N SER A 246 -0.34 -5.69 15.50
CA SER A 246 -1.78 -5.96 15.54
C SER A 246 -2.46 -5.37 14.31
N ILE A 247 -1.90 -5.65 13.13
CA ILE A 247 -2.41 -5.11 11.88
C ILE A 247 -3.73 -5.77 11.48
N LYS A 248 -4.55 -5.05 10.72
CA LYS A 248 -5.78 -5.60 10.11
C LYS A 248 -5.63 -5.63 8.60
N ILE A 249 -5.78 -6.81 8.01
CA ILE A 249 -5.80 -7.04 6.56
C ILE A 249 -7.23 -7.47 6.20
N LEU A 250 -8.00 -6.57 5.59
CA LEU A 250 -9.43 -6.75 5.39
C LEU A 250 -9.79 -6.64 3.91
N ASN A 251 -10.61 -7.57 3.42
CA ASN A 251 -11.16 -7.50 2.06
C ASN A 251 -10.06 -7.34 0.99
N CYS A 252 -8.96 -8.09 1.07
CA CYS A 252 -7.84 -7.95 0.14
C CYS A 252 -7.76 -9.15 -0.81
N THR A 253 -7.18 -8.94 -1.99
CA THR A 253 -6.94 -10.00 -2.99
C THR A 253 -5.45 -10.15 -3.23
N PHE A 254 -4.91 -11.34 -2.96
CA PHE A 254 -3.52 -11.72 -3.14
C PHE A 254 -3.41 -12.74 -4.27
N VAL A 255 -2.76 -12.36 -5.37
CA VAL A 255 -2.65 -13.19 -6.57
C VAL A 255 -1.20 -13.26 -7.05
N ASN A 256 -0.73 -14.46 -7.39
CA ASN A 256 0.58 -14.68 -8.02
C ASN A 256 1.80 -14.12 -7.26
N ASN A 257 1.65 -13.80 -5.98
CA ASN A 257 2.77 -13.39 -5.14
C ASN A 257 3.63 -14.62 -4.83
N THR A 258 4.95 -14.42 -4.73
CA THR A 258 5.87 -15.52 -4.48
C THR A 258 6.88 -15.20 -3.40
N THR A 259 7.39 -16.26 -2.80
CA THR A 259 8.54 -16.23 -1.91
C THR A 259 9.48 -17.37 -2.29
N THR A 260 10.77 -17.19 -2.10
CA THR A 260 11.79 -18.26 -2.27
C THR A 260 11.68 -19.35 -1.21
N ARG A 261 10.93 -19.12 -0.13
CA ARG A 261 10.65 -20.12 0.91
C ARG A 261 9.46 -21.01 0.55
N SER A 262 9.25 -22.06 1.33
CA SER A 262 8.19 -23.05 1.10
C SER A 262 6.78 -22.56 1.43
N ALA A 263 6.64 -21.47 2.19
CA ALA A 263 5.37 -20.91 2.62
C ALA A 263 5.46 -19.40 2.87
N GLY A 264 4.29 -18.76 2.93
CA GLY A 264 4.18 -17.30 3.03
C GLY A 264 4.20 -16.61 1.67
N ALA A 265 3.82 -17.29 0.59
CA ALA A 265 3.81 -16.71 -0.76
C ALA A 265 2.95 -15.43 -0.83
N SER A 266 1.87 -15.35 -0.03
CA SER A 266 1.09 -14.13 0.13
C SER A 266 1.41 -13.43 1.44
N ILE A 267 1.18 -14.09 2.57
CA ILE A 267 1.24 -13.46 3.89
C ILE A 267 2.11 -14.31 4.83
N GLU A 268 3.10 -13.67 5.44
CA GLU A 268 3.76 -14.19 6.65
C GLU A 268 3.35 -13.35 7.85
N LEU A 269 2.75 -14.00 8.85
CA LEU A 269 2.46 -13.41 10.15
C LEU A 269 3.46 -13.95 11.17
N PHE A 270 4.31 -13.09 11.69
CA PHE A 270 5.41 -13.50 12.56
C PHE A 270 5.38 -12.81 13.91
N GLY A 271 5.47 -13.62 14.97
CA GLY A 271 6.00 -13.22 16.26
C GLY A 271 5.09 -13.57 17.42
N SER A 272 5.42 -12.99 18.57
CA SER A 272 4.61 -13.08 19.79
C SER A 272 4.19 -11.67 20.21
N LEU A 273 3.20 -11.59 21.12
CA LEU A 273 2.71 -10.34 21.72
C LEU A 273 1.92 -9.42 20.76
N GLY A 274 1.54 -9.93 19.59
CA GLY A 274 0.74 -9.23 18.58
C GLY A 274 -0.54 -9.99 18.26
N SER A 275 -1.49 -9.35 17.58
CA SER A 275 -2.80 -9.96 17.24
C SER A 275 -3.29 -9.57 15.84
N ASP A 276 -2.44 -9.82 14.82
CA ASP A 276 -2.82 -9.55 13.43
C ASP A 276 -4.13 -10.27 13.05
N ILE A 277 -4.98 -9.57 12.30
CA ILE A 277 -6.25 -10.07 11.78
C ILE A 277 -6.20 -10.09 10.26
N VAL A 278 -6.50 -11.23 9.64
CA VAL A 278 -6.73 -11.38 8.21
C VAL A 278 -8.18 -11.84 8.01
N GLN A 279 -8.98 -11.04 7.31
CA GLN A 279 -10.40 -11.31 7.14
C GLN A 279 -10.87 -11.02 5.71
N ASN A 280 -11.77 -11.85 5.19
CA ASN A 280 -12.38 -11.67 3.87
C ASN A 280 -11.34 -11.54 2.75
N CYS A 281 -10.24 -12.30 2.81
CA CYS A 281 -9.18 -12.21 1.81
C CYS A 281 -9.23 -13.39 0.84
N ILE A 282 -8.94 -13.12 -0.44
CA ILE A 282 -8.64 -14.17 -1.43
C ILE A 282 -7.13 -14.31 -1.54
N CYS A 283 -6.61 -15.53 -1.45
CA CYS A 283 -5.22 -15.87 -1.76
C CYS A 283 -5.18 -16.95 -2.84
N TRP A 284 -4.69 -16.63 -4.03
CA TRP A 284 -4.72 -17.53 -5.19
C TRP A 284 -3.44 -17.45 -6.04
N GLY A 285 -3.09 -18.53 -6.74
CA GLY A 285 -1.83 -18.70 -7.45
C GLY A 285 -0.94 -19.79 -6.84
N ASN A 286 0.29 -19.91 -7.34
CA ASN A 286 1.19 -20.99 -6.93
C ASN A 286 1.82 -20.76 -5.56
N GLY A 287 2.02 -21.85 -4.81
CA GLY A 287 2.74 -21.86 -3.53
C GLY A 287 1.83 -22.01 -2.31
N THR A 288 2.44 -22.06 -1.12
CA THR A 288 1.69 -22.04 0.15
C THR A 288 1.51 -20.59 0.59
N HIS A 289 0.29 -20.08 0.56
CA HIS A 289 0.00 -18.66 0.72
C HIS A 289 0.32 -18.10 2.11
N PHE A 290 0.06 -18.87 3.16
CA PHE A 290 0.21 -18.44 4.55
C PHE A 290 1.40 -19.11 5.22
N LEU A 291 2.14 -18.32 5.99
CA LEU A 291 3.04 -18.81 7.03
C LEU A 291 2.70 -18.04 8.32
N ILE A 292 2.13 -18.74 9.30
CA ILE A 292 1.71 -18.14 10.58
C ILE A 292 2.62 -18.73 11.66
N LEU A 293 3.35 -17.86 12.35
CA LEU A 293 4.38 -18.24 13.31
C LEU A 293 4.16 -17.50 14.63
N GLY A 294 3.60 -18.21 15.61
CA GLY A 294 3.20 -17.65 16.90
C GLY A 294 1.69 -17.39 16.97
N ASP A 295 1.23 -17.02 18.16
CA ASP A 295 -0.18 -16.79 18.49
C ASP A 295 -0.30 -15.41 19.18
N PRO A 296 -1.48 -14.74 19.19
CA PRO A 296 -2.82 -15.12 18.71
C PRO A 296 -3.29 -14.46 17.39
N HIS A 297 -2.63 -14.74 16.26
CA HIS A 297 -3.11 -14.25 14.95
C HIS A 297 -4.46 -14.88 14.55
N VAL A 298 -5.35 -14.09 13.95
CA VAL A 298 -6.69 -14.54 13.53
C VAL A 298 -6.80 -14.47 12.01
N VAL A 299 -7.04 -15.62 11.36
CA VAL A 299 -7.36 -15.67 9.93
C VAL A 299 -8.75 -16.26 9.77
N GLN A 300 -9.69 -15.50 9.20
CA GLN A 300 -11.09 -15.93 9.11
C GLN A 300 -11.76 -15.46 7.83
N TYR A 301 -12.79 -16.19 7.39
CA TYR A 301 -13.54 -15.87 6.16
C TYR A 301 -12.62 -15.64 4.95
N CYS A 302 -11.53 -16.41 4.83
CA CYS A 302 -10.59 -16.30 3.71
C CYS A 302 -10.77 -17.46 2.73
N ALA A 303 -10.65 -17.16 1.44
CA ALA A 303 -10.67 -18.13 0.36
C ALA A 303 -9.23 -18.37 -0.14
N VAL A 304 -8.72 -19.58 -0.02
CA VAL A 304 -7.27 -19.86 -0.20
C VAL A 304 -7.06 -21.01 -1.15
N GLN A 305 -6.25 -20.81 -2.20
CA GLN A 305 -5.81 -21.92 -3.04
C GLN A 305 -4.87 -22.85 -2.25
N GLY A 306 -5.19 -24.13 -2.17
CA GLY A 306 -4.36 -25.12 -1.48
C GLY A 306 -4.54 -25.11 0.05
N ALA A 307 -3.43 -25.04 0.80
CA ALA A 307 -3.46 -25.22 2.25
C ALA A 307 -4.16 -24.06 2.97
N ILE A 308 -5.25 -24.38 3.69
CA ILE A 308 -6.05 -23.42 4.43
C ILE A 308 -5.43 -23.16 5.82
N PRO A 309 -5.25 -21.90 6.24
CA PRO A 309 -4.83 -21.58 7.61
C PRO A 309 -5.95 -21.89 8.62
N THR A 310 -5.56 -22.20 9.86
CA THR A 310 -6.49 -22.37 10.97
C THR A 310 -7.28 -21.08 11.21
N GLY A 311 -8.59 -21.23 11.42
CA GLY A 311 -9.49 -20.15 11.83
C GLY A 311 -10.90 -20.35 11.29
N ALA A 312 -11.78 -19.41 11.56
CA ALA A 312 -13.22 -19.56 11.29
C ALA A 312 -13.55 -19.35 9.81
N ASN A 313 -14.35 -20.24 9.24
CA ASN A 313 -14.96 -20.09 7.90
C ASN A 313 -13.97 -19.80 6.75
N ASN A 314 -12.73 -20.24 6.87
CA ASN A 314 -11.81 -20.28 5.73
C ASN A 314 -12.16 -21.48 4.84
N PHE A 315 -12.07 -21.34 3.52
CA PHE A 315 -12.31 -22.44 2.58
C PHE A 315 -11.27 -22.49 1.47
N GLN A 316 -11.14 -23.68 0.88
CA GLN A 316 -10.17 -23.93 -0.17
C GLN A 316 -10.73 -23.55 -1.54
N LEU A 317 -9.89 -22.88 -2.33
CA LEU A 317 -10.10 -22.64 -3.75
C LEU A 317 -9.36 -23.69 -4.58
N ASP A 318 -9.93 -23.99 -5.75
CA ASP A 318 -9.25 -24.76 -6.78
C ASP A 318 -8.18 -23.91 -7.49
N SER A 319 -7.17 -24.59 -8.04
CA SER A 319 -6.12 -23.95 -8.85
C SER A 319 -6.61 -23.48 -10.22
N GLU A 320 -7.74 -23.99 -10.70
CA GLU A 320 -8.33 -23.59 -11.97
C GLU A 320 -9.33 -22.46 -11.74
N ASN A 321 -9.09 -21.28 -12.35
CA ASN A 321 -9.89 -20.08 -12.10
C ASN A 321 -11.41 -20.32 -12.31
N SER A 322 -11.79 -21.05 -13.35
CA SER A 322 -13.17 -21.25 -13.77
C SER A 322 -13.82 -22.55 -13.28
N SER A 323 -13.22 -23.26 -12.33
CA SER A 323 -13.89 -24.42 -11.74
C SER A 323 -15.00 -23.96 -10.79
N VAL A 324 -15.86 -24.90 -10.37
CA VAL A 324 -16.94 -24.60 -9.43
C VAL A 324 -16.44 -24.05 -8.09
N ASN A 325 -15.24 -24.48 -7.65
CA ASN A 325 -14.60 -23.97 -6.43
C ASN A 325 -13.41 -23.05 -6.73
N GLY A 326 -13.22 -22.61 -7.98
CA GLY A 326 -12.21 -21.62 -8.34
C GLY A 326 -12.63 -20.22 -7.86
N PRO A 327 -11.71 -19.24 -7.78
CA PRO A 327 -12.08 -17.86 -7.45
C PRO A 327 -13.02 -17.23 -8.49
N ASN A 328 -13.05 -17.75 -9.72
CA ASN A 328 -13.88 -17.26 -10.81
C ASN A 328 -13.66 -15.77 -11.11
N PHE A 329 -12.41 -15.31 -11.11
CA PHE A 329 -12.04 -13.97 -11.56
C PHE A 329 -12.45 -13.74 -13.03
N LYS A 330 -12.78 -12.49 -13.37
CA LYS A 330 -13.08 -12.06 -14.74
C LYS A 330 -11.87 -12.22 -15.66
N ALA A 331 -10.68 -11.86 -15.22
CA ALA A 331 -9.42 -12.07 -15.91
C ALA A 331 -8.34 -12.62 -14.95
N THR A 332 -7.27 -13.18 -15.50
CA THR A 332 -6.13 -13.71 -14.74
C THR A 332 -4.78 -13.18 -15.22
N ASP A 333 -4.80 -12.22 -16.14
CA ASP A 333 -3.62 -11.55 -16.72
C ASP A 333 -3.26 -10.24 -15.98
N GLY A 334 -4.01 -9.89 -14.94
CA GLY A 334 -3.84 -8.65 -14.19
C GLY A 334 -4.79 -7.53 -14.58
N SER A 335 -5.61 -7.68 -15.63
CA SER A 335 -6.48 -6.60 -16.11
C SER A 335 -7.72 -6.39 -15.23
N ASP A 336 -8.27 -7.46 -14.65
CA ASP A 336 -9.50 -7.43 -13.87
C ASP A 336 -9.59 -8.63 -12.91
N TRP A 337 -9.27 -8.38 -11.64
CA TRP A 337 -9.35 -9.35 -10.55
C TRP A 337 -10.72 -9.37 -9.85
N SER A 338 -11.75 -8.71 -10.39
CA SER A 338 -13.10 -8.84 -9.84
C SER A 338 -13.63 -10.25 -10.05
N ILE A 339 -14.34 -10.77 -9.06
CA ILE A 339 -14.97 -12.10 -9.13
C ILE A 339 -16.25 -12.05 -9.98
N LYS A 340 -16.58 -13.17 -10.61
CA LYS A 340 -17.86 -13.36 -11.31
C LYS A 340 -18.95 -13.72 -10.33
N TYR A 341 -20.20 -13.51 -10.74
CA TYR A 341 -21.38 -13.91 -9.99
C TYR A 341 -21.34 -15.38 -9.54
N VAL A 342 -20.79 -16.31 -10.32
CA VAL A 342 -20.71 -17.73 -9.97
C VAL A 342 -19.66 -18.09 -8.92
N SER A 343 -18.86 -17.12 -8.45
CA SER A 343 -17.76 -17.38 -7.52
C SER A 343 -18.27 -17.91 -6.18
N PRO A 344 -17.59 -18.90 -5.57
CA PRO A 344 -17.86 -19.31 -4.19
C PRO A 344 -17.48 -18.22 -3.17
N CYS A 345 -16.76 -17.17 -3.58
CA CYS A 345 -16.42 -16.04 -2.72
C CYS A 345 -17.58 -15.04 -2.56
N ARG A 346 -18.61 -15.15 -3.41
CA ARG A 346 -19.78 -14.26 -3.38
C ARG A 346 -20.64 -14.56 -2.15
N ASP A 347 -21.05 -13.52 -1.43
CA ASP A 347 -21.87 -13.54 -0.20
C ASP A 347 -21.30 -14.47 0.90
N ALA A 348 -19.99 -14.75 0.87
CA ALA A 348 -19.34 -15.75 1.71
C ALA A 348 -18.53 -15.13 2.86
N GLY A 349 -18.35 -13.82 2.87
CA GLY A 349 -17.63 -13.07 3.88
C GLY A 349 -18.53 -12.58 5.02
N ILE A 350 -17.98 -11.67 5.82
CA ILE A 350 -18.66 -11.05 6.96
C ILE A 350 -18.38 -9.54 6.98
N THR A 351 -19.26 -8.74 7.57
CA THR A 351 -18.94 -7.34 7.86
C THR A 351 -17.68 -7.25 8.72
N SER A 352 -16.73 -6.43 8.30
CA SER A 352 -15.47 -6.22 9.00
C SER A 352 -15.58 -5.15 10.09
N GLU A 353 -14.59 -5.07 10.97
CA GLU A 353 -14.43 -3.99 11.95
C GLU A 353 -13.06 -3.32 11.81
N PRO A 354 -12.97 -2.08 11.28
CA PRO A 354 -14.10 -1.19 10.96
C PRO A 354 -14.95 -1.69 9.78
N GLU A 355 -16.20 -1.24 9.74
CA GLU A 355 -17.09 -1.48 8.60
C GLU A 355 -16.54 -0.77 7.35
N LEU A 356 -16.46 -1.51 6.24
CA LEU A 356 -15.98 -1.03 4.95
C LEU A 356 -17.14 -1.09 3.94
N PRO A 357 -17.92 0.00 3.77
CA PRO A 357 -19.16 -0.05 2.99
C PRO A 357 -18.91 -0.10 1.47
N LEU A 358 -17.69 0.19 1.02
CA LEU A 358 -17.31 0.24 -0.39
C LEU A 358 -16.23 -0.80 -0.71
N ASP A 359 -16.26 -1.32 -1.93
CA ASP A 359 -15.24 -2.22 -2.49
C ASP A 359 -14.08 -1.44 -3.15
N PHE A 360 -13.16 -2.15 -3.81
CA PHE A 360 -12.00 -1.56 -4.50
C PHE A 360 -12.37 -0.53 -5.57
N LEU A 361 -13.49 -0.74 -6.28
CA LEU A 361 -13.96 0.14 -7.35
C LEU A 361 -14.88 1.27 -6.83
N GLY A 362 -15.08 1.35 -5.50
CA GLY A 362 -16.00 2.29 -4.88
C GLY A 362 -17.47 1.89 -4.98
N ASN A 363 -17.77 0.64 -5.33
CA ASN A 363 -19.14 0.14 -5.33
C ASN A 363 -19.60 -0.23 -3.91
N PRO A 364 -20.89 -0.08 -3.57
CA PRO A 364 -21.42 -0.56 -2.30
C PRO A 364 -21.29 -2.06 -2.15
N ARG A 365 -20.96 -2.52 -0.93
CA ARG A 365 -21.07 -3.92 -0.54
C ARG A 365 -22.53 -4.29 -0.26
N ILE A 366 -22.99 -5.45 -0.74
CA ILE A 366 -24.41 -5.84 -0.72
C ILE A 366 -24.59 -7.23 -0.09
N GLY A 367 -25.43 -7.32 0.95
CA GLY A 367 -25.60 -8.58 1.69
C GLY A 367 -24.42 -8.89 2.62
N PRO A 368 -24.18 -10.16 3.01
CA PRO A 368 -22.88 -10.56 3.54
C PRO A 368 -21.81 -10.20 2.51
N TYR A 369 -20.70 -9.62 2.95
CA TYR A 369 -19.68 -9.14 2.01
C TYR A 369 -19.11 -10.27 1.19
N ASP A 370 -18.75 -9.98 -0.05
CA ASP A 370 -17.93 -10.89 -0.83
C ASP A 370 -16.52 -10.98 -0.21
N ILE A 371 -15.93 -12.18 -0.24
CA ILE A 371 -14.53 -12.35 0.13
C ILE A 371 -13.67 -11.76 -1.00
N GLY A 372 -12.73 -10.89 -0.66
CA GLY A 372 -11.80 -10.23 -1.55
C GLY A 372 -12.04 -8.72 -1.70
N ALA A 373 -11.26 -8.11 -2.59
CA ALA A 373 -11.26 -6.66 -2.79
C ALA A 373 -12.51 -6.11 -3.51
N PHE A 374 -13.27 -6.96 -4.18
CA PHE A 374 -14.40 -6.57 -5.02
C PHE A 374 -15.71 -7.11 -4.49
N GLU A 375 -16.79 -6.38 -4.76
CA GLU A 375 -18.15 -6.86 -4.55
C GLU A 375 -18.86 -7.05 -5.90
N VAL A 376 -19.44 -8.24 -6.10
CA VAL A 376 -20.34 -8.51 -7.21
C VAL A 376 -21.58 -7.65 -7.05
N GLN A 377 -21.84 -6.80 -8.04
CA GLN A 377 -23.03 -5.96 -8.06
C GLN A 377 -24.22 -6.74 -8.63
N TYR A 378 -25.24 -6.97 -7.82
CA TYR A 378 -26.48 -7.62 -8.21
C TYR A 378 -27.70 -6.96 -7.56
N SER A 379 -28.89 -7.25 -8.07
CA SER A 379 -30.17 -6.76 -7.55
C SER A 379 -31.09 -7.94 -7.27
N ARG A 380 -31.62 -8.01 -6.05
CA ARG A 380 -32.53 -9.08 -5.62
C ARG A 380 -33.98 -8.66 -5.77
N TRP A 381 -34.80 -9.56 -6.32
CA TRP A 381 -36.24 -9.39 -6.28
C TRP A 381 -36.75 -9.57 -4.85
N LYS A 382 -37.47 -8.59 -4.33
CA LYS A 382 -38.01 -8.66 -2.97
C LYS A 382 -39.07 -9.74 -2.91
N THR A 383 -38.96 -10.60 -1.90
CA THR A 383 -40.03 -11.55 -1.56
C THR A 383 -41.34 -10.85 -1.18
N THR A 384 -41.27 -9.57 -0.82
CA THR A 384 -42.39 -8.68 -0.49
C THR A 384 -42.80 -7.75 -1.63
N ALA A 385 -42.40 -8.05 -2.87
CA ALA A 385 -42.75 -7.25 -4.04
C ALA A 385 -44.25 -6.93 -4.09
N SER A 386 -44.55 -5.64 -4.31
CA SER A 386 -45.92 -5.09 -4.32
C SER A 386 -46.71 -5.50 -5.57
N SER A 387 -46.02 -5.97 -6.61
CA SER A 387 -46.57 -6.39 -7.89
C SER A 387 -45.64 -7.39 -8.56
N LEU A 388 -46.07 -8.00 -9.67
CA LEU A 388 -45.19 -8.79 -10.57
C LEU A 388 -44.59 -7.95 -11.70
N ASP A 389 -44.79 -6.62 -11.67
CA ASP A 389 -44.23 -5.73 -12.68
C ASP A 389 -42.74 -5.52 -12.43
N TRP A 390 -41.93 -6.04 -13.36
CA TRP A 390 -40.48 -5.97 -13.33
C TRP A 390 -39.94 -4.55 -13.16
N ASN A 391 -40.64 -3.56 -13.71
CA ASN A 391 -40.20 -2.17 -13.73
C ASN A 391 -40.63 -1.37 -12.49
N THR A 392 -41.28 -2.02 -11.51
CA THR A 392 -41.61 -1.38 -10.24
C THR A 392 -40.35 -1.33 -9.37
N ASP A 393 -39.76 -0.14 -9.23
CA ASP A 393 -38.54 0.11 -8.45
C ASP A 393 -38.59 -0.46 -7.02
N ALA A 394 -39.74 -0.30 -6.36
CA ALA A 394 -39.96 -0.80 -5.01
C ALA A 394 -39.84 -2.32 -4.87
N ASN A 395 -39.95 -3.09 -5.96
CA ASN A 395 -39.85 -4.56 -5.96
C ASN A 395 -38.39 -5.06 -5.89
N TRP A 396 -37.40 -4.18 -6.00
CA TRP A 396 -35.98 -4.54 -5.99
C TRP A 396 -35.24 -3.91 -4.80
N ASP A 397 -34.25 -4.61 -4.25
CA ASP A 397 -33.44 -4.10 -3.14
C ASP A 397 -32.58 -2.89 -3.53
N GLY A 398 -32.14 -2.81 -4.78
CA GLY A 398 -31.29 -1.75 -5.31
C GLY A 398 -31.93 -0.89 -6.40
N GLY A 399 -33.27 -0.89 -6.48
CA GLY A 399 -34.03 -0.33 -7.59
C GLY A 399 -34.03 -1.23 -8.84
N VAL A 400 -34.73 -0.81 -9.91
CA VAL A 400 -34.82 -1.62 -11.13
C VAL A 400 -33.41 -1.92 -11.70
N PRO A 401 -33.05 -3.19 -11.94
CA PRO A 401 -31.72 -3.57 -12.38
C PRO A 401 -31.33 -2.92 -13.70
N THR A 402 -30.10 -2.42 -13.79
CA THR A 402 -29.48 -1.97 -15.04
C THR A 402 -28.78 -3.12 -15.74
N SER A 403 -28.35 -2.94 -17.00
CA SER A 403 -27.59 -3.96 -17.74
C SER A 403 -26.22 -4.30 -17.13
N SER A 404 -25.76 -3.54 -16.15
CA SER A 404 -24.49 -3.73 -15.44
C SER A 404 -24.65 -4.48 -14.12
N ARG A 405 -25.87 -4.90 -13.75
CA ARG A 405 -26.16 -5.65 -12.52
C ARG A 405 -26.76 -6.99 -12.86
N ASP A 406 -26.26 -8.04 -12.21
CA ASP A 406 -26.92 -9.34 -12.24
C ASP A 406 -28.22 -9.30 -11.43
N VAL A 407 -29.14 -10.24 -11.69
CA VAL A 407 -30.45 -10.32 -11.01
C VAL A 407 -30.62 -11.67 -10.31
N VAL A 408 -31.22 -11.63 -9.12
CA VAL A 408 -31.40 -12.81 -8.24
C VAL A 408 -32.83 -12.91 -7.74
#